data_AF-A0A7Y8IVK8-F1
#
_entry.id   AF-A0A7Y8IVK8-F1
#
_cell.length_a   1.000
_cell.length_b   1.000
_cell.length_c   1.000
_cell.angle_alpha   90.00
_cell.angle_beta   90.00
_cell.angle_gamma   90.00
#
_symmetry.space_group_name_H-M   'P 1'
#
loop_
_entity.id
_entity.type
_entity.pdbx_description
1 polymer ?
#
loop_
_entity_poly.entity_id
_entity_poly.type
_entity_poly.pdbx_seq_one_letter_code
_entity_poly.pdbx_strand_id
1 'polypeptide(L)'
;MSKIGQIKALVRNGLFYLTEHADDEAGIDGFDIYDIEHGILSGKIRRTWPKEGKYEIVGVSLDRRHIGIVCRITATGKVRVITVYEDKPKGK
;
A
#
# COMPACT_ATOMS: atom_id res chain seq x y z
N MET A 1 -3.50 19.35 -2.12
CA MET A 1 -2.75 18.18 -1.57
C MET A 1 -2.73 17.07 -2.61
N SER A 2 -1.59 16.43 -2.88
CA SER A 2 -1.53 15.32 -3.86
C SER A 2 -2.25 14.09 -3.34
N LYS A 3 -2.67 13.19 -4.23
CA LYS A 3 -3.39 11.96 -3.82
C LYS A 3 -2.54 11.07 -2.92
N ILE A 4 -1.25 10.92 -3.22
CA ILE A 4 -0.30 10.21 -2.34
C ILE A 4 -0.15 10.91 -0.99
N GLY A 5 -0.16 12.25 -0.95
CA GLY A 5 -0.15 13.01 0.30
C GLY A 5 -1.37 12.71 1.17
N GLN A 6 -2.56 12.64 0.56
CA GLN A 6 -3.80 12.27 1.24
C GLN A 6 -3.73 10.84 1.80
N ILE A 7 -3.26 9.87 1.01
CA ILE A 7 -3.10 8.47 1.44
C ILE A 7 -2.14 8.38 2.62
N LYS A 8 -0.95 9.00 2.52
CA LYS A 8 0.03 9.03 3.61
C LYS A 8 -0.52 9.69 4.87
N ALA A 9 -1.29 10.77 4.74
CA ALA A 9 -1.91 11.43 5.89
C ALA A 9 -2.91 10.50 6.60
N LEU A 10 -3.77 9.79 5.85
CA LEU A 10 -4.72 8.85 6.44
C LEU A 10 -4.01 7.70 7.16
N VAL A 11 -2.98 7.11 6.53
CA VAL A 11 -2.19 6.03 7.13
C VAL A 11 -1.49 6.48 8.41
N ARG A 12 -0.85 7.66 8.43
CA ARG A 12 -0.23 8.22 9.65
C ARG A 12 -1.21 8.41 10.81
N ASN A 13 -2.50 8.59 10.52
CA ASN A 13 -3.54 8.74 11.52
C ASN A 13 -4.23 7.41 11.87
N GLY A 14 -3.69 6.27 11.44
CA GLY A 14 -4.30 4.95 11.66
C GLY A 14 -5.62 4.74 10.90
N LEU A 15 -5.94 5.59 9.92
CA LEU A 15 -7.18 5.53 9.15
C LEU A 15 -7.02 4.61 7.93
N PHE A 16 -6.60 3.37 8.18
CA PHE A 16 -6.48 2.34 7.15
C PHE A 16 -6.84 0.96 7.69
N TYR A 17 -7.08 0.03 6.78
CA TYR A 17 -7.31 -1.38 7.10
C TYR A 17 -6.96 -2.25 5.89
N LEU A 18 -6.64 -3.51 6.16
CA LEU A 18 -6.38 -4.53 5.16
C LEU A 18 -7.68 -5.30 4.90
N THR A 19 -7.88 -5.73 3.66
CA THR A 19 -8.78 -6.85 3.39
C THR A 19 -8.12 -8.16 3.80
N GLU A 20 -8.91 -9.17 4.14
CA GLU A 20 -8.42 -10.55 4.40
C GLU A 20 -7.45 -11.01 3.30
N HIS A 21 -7.83 -10.87 2.03
CA HIS A 21 -6.95 -11.18 0.90
C HIS A 21 -5.59 -10.46 0.93
N ALA A 22 -5.55 -9.20 1.39
CA ALA A 22 -4.31 -8.44 1.46
C ALA A 22 -3.43 -8.87 2.64
N ASP A 23 -4.07 -9.28 3.73
CA ASP A 23 -3.40 -9.82 4.92
C ASP A 23 -2.76 -11.18 4.59
N ASP A 24 -3.51 -12.07 3.90
CA ASP A 24 -3.01 -13.36 3.45
C ASP A 24 -1.81 -13.22 2.49
N GLU A 25 -1.93 -12.35 1.47
CA GLU A 25 -0.85 -12.12 0.50
C GLU A 25 0.40 -11.52 1.16
N ALA A 26 0.22 -10.54 2.06
CA ALA A 26 1.32 -9.97 2.83
C ALA A 26 2.02 -11.06 3.67
N GLY A 27 1.25 -11.91 4.36
CA GLY A 27 1.77 -13.01 5.16
C GLY A 27 2.55 -14.04 4.34
N ILE A 28 2.09 -14.37 3.12
CA ILE A 28 2.81 -15.27 2.20
C ILE A 28 4.20 -14.72 1.85
N ASP A 29 4.29 -13.41 1.61
CA ASP A 29 5.55 -12.73 1.35
C ASP A 29 6.31 -12.34 2.62
N GLY A 30 5.81 -12.68 3.81
CA GLY A 30 6.44 -12.38 5.09
C GLY A 30 6.49 -10.88 5.41
N PHE A 31 5.48 -10.12 5.02
CA PHE A 31 5.25 -8.74 5.44
C PHE A 31 4.17 -8.67 6.51
N ASP A 32 4.38 -7.82 7.50
CA ASP A 32 3.36 -7.50 8.49
C ASP A 32 2.71 -6.12 8.24
N ILE A 33 1.82 -5.71 9.15
CA ILE A 33 1.14 -4.43 9.07
C ILE A 33 2.09 -3.23 9.11
N TYR A 34 3.22 -3.34 9.81
CA TYR A 34 4.21 -2.27 9.93
C TYR A 34 5.05 -2.14 8.65
N ASP A 35 5.32 -3.24 7.96
CA ASP A 35 5.92 -3.20 6.62
C ASP A 35 5.02 -2.50 5.62
N ILE A 36 3.71 -2.78 5.66
CA ILE A 36 2.72 -2.14 4.79
C ILE A 36 2.60 -0.65 5.11
N GLU A 37 2.53 -0.28 6.38
CA GLU A 37 2.51 1.12 6.81
C GLU A 37 3.75 1.86 6.31
N HIS A 38 4.94 1.34 6.60
CA HIS A 38 6.20 1.92 6.18
C HIS A 38 6.33 1.99 4.65
N GLY A 39 5.87 0.95 3.95
CA GLY A 39 5.79 0.90 2.49
C GLY A 39 4.93 2.02 1.90
N ILE A 40 3.74 2.27 2.46
CA ILE A 40 2.89 3.38 2.03
C ILE A 40 3.57 4.73 2.32
N LEU A 41 4.15 4.90 3.51
CA LEU A 41 4.72 6.18 3.96
C LEU A 41 6.02 6.55 3.22
N SER A 42 6.84 5.57 2.85
CA SER A 42 8.06 5.74 2.05
C SER A 42 7.76 5.82 0.55
N GLY A 43 6.67 5.18 0.11
CA GLY A 43 6.43 4.91 -1.30
C GLY A 43 5.96 6.08 -2.17
N LYS A 44 5.87 5.79 -3.46
CA LYS A 44 5.34 6.66 -4.52
C LYS A 44 4.27 5.91 -5.32
N ILE A 45 3.30 6.64 -5.87
CA ILE A 45 2.33 6.04 -6.78
C ILE A 45 3.06 5.61 -8.06
N ARG A 46 3.02 4.32 -8.36
CA ARG A 46 3.55 3.76 -9.62
C ARG A 46 2.46 3.67 -10.68
N ARG A 47 1.24 3.26 -10.28
CA ARG A 47 0.10 3.10 -11.20
C ARG A 47 -1.19 3.61 -10.59
N THR A 48 -2.08 4.10 -11.44
CA THR A 48 -3.41 4.55 -11.05
C THR A 48 -4.47 3.90 -11.92
N TRP A 49 -5.62 3.59 -11.33
CA TRP A 49 -6.80 3.09 -12.02
C TRP A 49 -7.99 4.02 -11.70
N PRO A 50 -8.19 5.10 -12.49
CA PRO A 50 -9.14 6.16 -12.13
C PRO A 50 -10.59 5.70 -12.06
N LYS A 51 -11.02 4.76 -12.92
CA LYS A 51 -12.39 4.24 -12.93
C LYS A 51 -12.72 3.46 -11.65
N GLU A 52 -11.73 2.72 -11.13
CA GLU A 52 -11.84 1.91 -9.92
C GLU A 52 -11.45 2.68 -8.64
N GLY A 53 -10.88 3.88 -8.80
CA GLY A 53 -10.33 4.68 -7.70
C GLY A 53 -9.16 4.02 -6.98
N LYS A 54 -8.41 3.14 -7.66
CA LYS A 54 -7.28 2.40 -7.08
C LYS A 54 -5.94 3.05 -7.38
N TYR A 55 -4.98 2.84 -6.49
CA TYR A 55 -3.61 3.31 -6.57
C TYR A 55 -2.67 2.18 -6.22
N GLU A 56 -1.63 1.99 -7.02
CA GLU A 56 -0.48 1.15 -6.68
C GLU A 56 0.61 2.06 -6.12
N ILE A 57 1.02 1.77 -4.90
CA ILE A 57 2.13 2.43 -4.22
C ILE A 57 3.27 1.43 -4.14
N VAL A 58 4.44 1.84 -4.60
CA VAL A 58 5.67 1.08 -4.40
C VAL A 58 6.54 1.84 -3.42
N GLY A 59 6.90 1.16 -2.34
CA GLY A 59 7.77 1.66 -1.29
C GLY A 59 8.75 0.61 -0.84
N VAL A 60 9.20 0.75 0.40
CA VAL A 60 10.19 -0.15 1.01
C VAL A 60 9.64 -0.63 2.35
N SER A 61 9.74 -1.93 2.62
CA SER A 61 9.42 -2.56 3.91
C SER A 61 10.46 -2.19 4.98
N LEU A 62 10.25 -2.61 6.23
CA LEU A 62 11.19 -2.35 7.32
C LEU A 62 12.51 -3.11 7.14
N ASP A 63 12.46 -4.28 6.51
CA ASP A 63 13.64 -5.11 6.20
C ASP A 63 14.32 -4.77 4.85
N ARG A 64 13.91 -3.65 4.23
CA ARG A 64 14.49 -3.09 2.98
C ARG A 64 14.14 -3.83 1.69
N ARG A 65 13.16 -4.74 1.71
CA ARG A 65 12.55 -5.28 0.48
C ARG A 65 11.63 -4.24 -0.15
N HIS A 66 11.47 -4.28 -1.47
CA HIS A 66 10.49 -3.43 -2.13
C HIS A 66 9.11 -4.06 -1.97
N ILE A 67 8.11 -3.24 -1.65
CA ILE A 67 6.75 -3.67 -1.39
C ILE A 67 5.79 -2.90 -2.28
N GLY A 68 4.92 -3.63 -2.98
CA GLY A 68 3.85 -3.10 -3.79
C GLY A 68 2.52 -3.22 -3.07
N ILE A 69 1.79 -2.10 -2.98
CA ILE A 69 0.54 -2.01 -2.22
C ILE A 69 -0.53 -1.41 -3.13
N VAL A 70 -1.59 -2.17 -3.40
CA VAL A 70 -2.77 -1.68 -4.12
C VAL A 70 -3.82 -1.26 -3.10
N CYS A 71 -4.22 0.01 -3.14
CA CYS A 71 -5.19 0.56 -2.19
C CYS A 71 -6.16 1.55 -2.85
N ARG A 72 -7.19 1.95 -2.08
CA ARG A 72 -8.11 3.05 -2.43
C ARG A 72 -8.52 3.82 -1.19
N ILE A 73 -8.94 5.07 -1.38
CA ILE A 73 -9.62 5.84 -0.33
C ILE A 73 -11.12 5.52 -0.39
N THR A 74 -11.72 5.14 0.74
CA THR A 74 -13.15 4.89 0.86
C THR A 74 -13.95 6.19 0.97
N ALA A 75 -15.26 6.13 0.74
CA ALA A 75 -16.14 7.28 0.96
C ALA A 75 -16.13 7.78 2.42
N THR A 76 -15.80 6.89 3.37
CA THR A 76 -15.65 7.20 4.80
C THR A 76 -14.27 7.75 5.17
N GLY A 77 -13.39 8.00 4.19
CA GLY A 77 -12.08 8.60 4.44
C GLY A 77 -11.05 7.65 5.04
N LYS A 78 -11.17 6.33 4.82
CA LYS A 78 -10.15 5.34 5.20
C LYS A 78 -9.38 4.85 3.98
N VAL A 79 -8.14 4.41 4.15
CA VAL A 79 -7.40 3.68 3.12
C VAL A 79 -7.73 2.19 3.26
N ARG A 80 -8.37 1.63 2.24
CA ARG A 80 -8.56 0.18 2.13
C ARG A 80 -7.41 -0.39 1.31
N VAL A 81 -6.56 -1.20 1.93
CA VAL A 81 -5.55 -2.02 1.24
C VAL A 81 -6.24 -3.25 0.66
N ILE A 82 -5.98 -3.54 -0.61
CA ILE A 82 -6.68 -4.56 -1.41
C ILE A 82 -5.78 -5.75 -1.72
N THR A 83 -4.51 -5.48 -2.02
CA THR A 83 -3.49 -6.47 -2.41
C THR A 83 -2.13 -5.94 -1.96
N VAL A 84 -1.26 -6.84 -1.52
CA VAL A 84 0.13 -6.56 -1.12
C VAL A 84 1.03 -7.62 -1.75
N TYR A 85 2.21 -7.24 -2.22
CA TYR A 85 3.17 -8.19 -2.77
C TYR A 85 4.60 -7.66 -2.66
N GLU A 86 5.59 -8.56 -2.68
CA GLU A 86 7.00 -8.21 -2.83
C GLU A 86 7.27 -7.72 -4.26
N ASP A 87 7.63 -6.44 -4.39
CA ASP A 87 7.91 -5.81 -5.68
C ASP A 87 9.34 -6.14 -6.14
N LYS A 88 9.52 -7.36 -6.63
CA LYS A 88 10.80 -7.80 -7.19
C LYS A 88 11.05 -7.03 -8.50
N PRO A 89 12.13 -6.24 -8.61
CA PRO A 89 12.51 -5.67 -9.89
C PRO A 89 12.72 -6.85 -10.86
N LYS A 90 12.03 -6.82 -12.00
CA LYS A 90 12.29 -7.80 -13.07
C LYS A 90 13.78 -7.74 -13.37
N GLY A 91 14.46 -8.88 -13.24
CA GLY A 91 15.89 -9.00 -13.51
C GLY A 91 16.23 -8.33 -14.84
N LYS A 92 17.33 -7.58 -14.85
CA LYS A 92 17.97 -7.17 -16.10
C LYS A 92 18.47 -8.41 -16.83
#